data_AF-A0A8B6ESK8-F1
#
_entry.id   AF-A0A8B6ESK8-F1
#
_cell.length_a   1.000
_cell.length_b   1.000
_cell.length_c   1.000
_cell.angle_alpha   90.00
_cell.angle_beta   90.00
_cell.angle_gamma   90.00
#
_symmetry.space_group_name_H-M   'P 1'
#
loop_
_entity.id
_entity.type
_entity.pdbx_description
1 polymer ?
#
loop_
_entity_poly.entity_id
_entity_poly.type
_entity_poly.pdbx_seq_one_letter_code
_entity_poly.pdbx_strand_id
1 'polypeptide(L)'
;MVDAYSKWIDIHVMNSTTSEATIAKLQQTFATHGLCDLIISDNGAAFTSKEFADYVKSNGIEHRTSAPWHPASNGCAERAVQSFKEGMKKIKEGTIQEKLNRFLFNYRITPQTTTGLAPSELLMKRKLKSRLDLVFPNISRSEFRRDNKNRNIITIRNL
;
A
#
# COMPACT_ATOMS: atom_id res chain seq x y z
N MET A 1 0.96 6.77 -0.63
CA MET A 1 -0.35 6.49 -1.24
C MET A 1 -1.16 5.60 -0.31
N VAL A 2 -2.49 5.73 -0.33
CA VAL A 2 -3.40 4.86 0.42
C VAL A 2 -4.61 4.51 -0.45
N ASP A 3 -4.96 3.24 -0.50
CA ASP A 3 -6.21 2.79 -1.12
C ASP A 3 -7.38 2.98 -0.16
N ALA A 4 -8.45 3.64 -0.62
CA ALA A 4 -9.57 4.01 0.22
C ALA A 4 -10.41 2.80 0.64
N TYR A 5 -10.48 1.74 -0.18
CA TYR A 5 -11.29 0.56 0.08
C TYR A 5 -10.58 -0.42 1.03
N SER A 6 -9.45 -0.97 0.60
CA SER A 6 -8.69 -1.97 1.35
C SER A 6 -7.87 -1.39 2.51
N LYS A 7 -7.72 -0.05 2.56
CA LYS A 7 -6.75 0.64 3.43
C LYS A 7 -5.31 0.24 3.16
N TRP A 8 -5.00 -0.27 1.97
CA TRP A 8 -3.64 -0.61 1.59
C TRP A 8 -2.77 0.64 1.56
N ILE A 9 -1.68 0.62 2.30
CA ILE A 9 -0.70 1.70 2.32
C ILE A 9 0.47 1.32 1.43
N ASP A 10 0.85 2.22 0.54
CA ASP A 10 2.08 2.13 -0.25
C ASP A 10 2.94 3.39 -0.03
N ILE A 11 4.19 3.17 0.38
CA ILE A 11 5.11 4.22 0.81
C ILE A 11 6.41 4.04 0.07
N HIS A 12 6.88 5.13 -0.52
CA HIS A 12 8.12 5.19 -1.27
C HIS A 12 9.06 6.18 -0.62
N VAL A 13 10.33 5.80 -0.47
CA VAL A 13 11.40 6.76 -0.13
C VAL A 13 11.72 7.56 -1.38
N MET A 14 11.72 8.89 -1.25
CA MET A 14 11.93 9.82 -2.35
C MET A 14 12.99 10.85 -1.95
N ASN A 15 13.90 11.15 -2.88
CA ASN A 15 14.94 12.17 -2.69
C ASN A 15 14.52 13.55 -3.23
N SER A 16 13.41 13.59 -3.97
CA SER A 16 12.84 14.78 -4.60
C SER A 16 11.32 14.66 -4.59
N THR A 17 10.63 15.79 -4.52
CA THR A 17 9.17 15.90 -4.59
C THR A 17 8.69 16.49 -5.91
N THR A 18 9.48 16.34 -6.99
CA THR A 18 9.08 16.75 -8.34
C THR A 18 7.97 15.85 -8.89
N SER A 19 7.25 16.36 -9.89
CA SER A 19 6.20 15.62 -10.59
C SER A 19 6.76 14.35 -11.24
N GLU A 20 7.86 14.46 -11.99
CA GLU A 20 8.58 13.33 -12.58
C GLU A 20 8.90 12.22 -11.56
N ALA A 21 9.50 12.58 -10.42
CA ALA A 21 9.83 11.62 -9.38
C ALA A 21 8.57 10.96 -8.78
N THR A 22 7.49 11.73 -8.65
CA THR A 22 6.20 11.24 -8.15
C THR A 22 5.54 10.28 -9.13
N ILE A 23 5.57 10.61 -10.44
CA ILE A 23 5.06 9.76 -11.52
C ILE A 23 5.82 8.44 -11.56
N ALA A 24 7.15 8.46 -11.46
CA ALA A 24 7.97 7.24 -11.42
C ALA A 24 7.57 6.31 -10.26
N LYS A 25 7.20 6.87 -9.09
CA LYS A 25 6.70 6.08 -7.97
C LYS A 25 5.27 5.58 -8.17
N LEU A 26 4.39 6.37 -8.78
CA LEU A 26 3.05 5.92 -9.17
C LEU A 26 3.11 4.75 -10.14
N GLN A 27 4.00 4.80 -11.12
CA GLN A 27 4.21 3.70 -12.07
C GLN A 27 4.64 2.40 -11.36
N GLN A 28 5.51 2.48 -10.36
CA GLN A 28 5.90 1.30 -9.55
C GLN A 28 4.70 0.70 -8.81
N THR A 29 3.86 1.55 -8.21
CA THR A 29 2.63 1.12 -7.53
C THR A 29 1.65 0.49 -8.52
N PHE A 30 1.40 1.13 -9.66
CA PHE A 30 0.45 0.64 -10.67
C PHE A 30 0.93 -0.62 -11.39
N ALA A 31 2.24 -0.84 -11.52
CA ALA A 31 2.77 -2.11 -11.99
C ALA A 31 2.42 -3.29 -11.07
N THR A 32 2.20 -3.02 -9.78
CA THR A 32 1.83 -4.05 -8.78
C THR A 32 0.32 -4.20 -8.63
N HIS A 33 -0.42 -3.10 -8.68
CA HIS A 33 -1.83 -3.05 -8.28
C HIS A 33 -2.81 -2.79 -9.43
N GLY A 34 -2.32 -2.38 -10.60
CA GLY A 34 -3.12 -1.83 -11.68
C GLY A 34 -3.36 -0.32 -11.53
N LEU A 35 -3.94 0.28 -12.57
CA LEU A 35 -4.39 1.68 -12.56
C LEU A 35 -5.62 1.83 -11.67
N CYS A 36 -5.83 3.05 -11.17
CA CYS A 36 -7.01 3.40 -10.37
C CYS A 36 -7.93 4.35 -11.15
N ASP A 37 -9.20 4.41 -10.78
CA ASP A 37 -10.16 5.29 -11.43
C ASP A 37 -10.01 6.75 -11.00
N LEU A 38 -9.64 7.00 -9.74
CA LEU A 38 -9.62 8.32 -9.13
C LEU A 38 -8.41 8.50 -8.18
N ILE A 39 -7.62 9.54 -8.44
CA ILE A 39 -6.60 10.05 -7.51
C ILE A 39 -7.15 11.31 -6.83
N ILE A 40 -7.05 11.34 -5.51
CA ILE A 40 -7.33 12.53 -4.70
C ILE A 40 -6.00 12.97 -4.05
N SER A 41 -5.53 14.18 -4.34
CA SER A 41 -4.30 14.75 -3.78
C SER A 41 -4.53 16.12 -3.18
N ASP A 42 -3.57 16.64 -2.41
CA ASP A 42 -3.53 18.06 -2.09
C ASP A 42 -3.14 18.91 -3.31
N ASN A 43 -3.11 20.24 -3.13
CA ASN A 43 -2.66 21.20 -4.13
C ASN A 43 -1.12 21.33 -4.21
N GLY A 44 -0.37 20.31 -3.79
CA GLY A 44 1.09 20.30 -3.88
C GLY A 44 1.57 20.44 -5.33
N ALA A 45 2.70 21.13 -5.52
CA ALA A 45 3.25 21.43 -6.85
C ALA A 45 3.49 20.18 -7.73
N ALA A 46 3.81 19.04 -7.10
CA ALA A 46 4.02 17.77 -7.81
C ALA A 46 2.73 17.24 -8.48
N PHE A 47 1.56 17.60 -7.93
CA PHE A 47 0.26 17.13 -8.41
C PHE A 47 -0.45 18.15 -9.30
N THR A 48 -0.07 19.43 -9.23
CA THR A 48 -0.69 20.51 -10.02
C THR A 48 0.08 20.86 -11.29
N SER A 49 1.24 20.23 -11.53
CA SER A 49 2.02 20.42 -12.75
C SER A 49 1.32 19.89 -14.00
N LYS A 50 1.65 20.47 -15.16
CA LYS A 50 1.18 19.99 -16.47
C LYS A 50 1.60 18.54 -16.73
N GLU A 51 2.83 18.19 -16.40
CA GLU A 51 3.36 16.84 -16.57
C GLU A 51 2.51 15.78 -15.85
N PHE A 52 2.12 16.07 -14.60
CA PHE A 52 1.25 15.20 -13.83
C PHE A 52 -0.16 15.10 -14.44
N ALA A 53 -0.73 16.23 -14.86
CA ALA A 53 -2.04 16.27 -15.51
C ALA A 53 -2.07 15.45 -16.82
N ASP A 54 -1.02 15.54 -17.63
CA ASP A 54 -0.88 14.78 -18.88
C ASP A 54 -0.71 13.27 -18.59
N TYR A 55 0.04 12.92 -17.53
CA TYR A 55 0.21 11.54 -17.09
C TYR A 55 -1.11 10.89 -16.64
N VAL A 56 -1.88 11.53 -15.75
CA VAL A 56 -3.16 10.97 -15.29
C VAL A 56 -4.17 10.86 -16.43
N LYS A 57 -4.24 11.88 -17.29
CA LYS A 57 -5.12 11.89 -18.46
C LYS A 57 -4.80 10.78 -19.46
N SER A 58 -3.53 10.57 -19.76
CA SER A 58 -3.11 9.50 -20.70
C SER A 58 -3.40 8.09 -20.19
N ASN A 59 -3.48 7.92 -18.87
CA ASN A 59 -3.86 6.66 -18.23
C ASN A 59 -5.36 6.55 -17.92
N GLY A 60 -6.18 7.51 -18.33
CA GLY A 60 -7.63 7.51 -18.07
C GLY A 60 -8.00 7.66 -16.59
N ILE A 61 -7.09 8.22 -15.78
CA ILE A 61 -7.28 8.41 -14.34
C ILE A 61 -7.91 9.77 -14.09
N GLU A 62 -9.03 9.81 -13.37
CA GLU A 62 -9.57 11.07 -12.87
C GLU A 62 -8.68 11.61 -11.75
N HIS A 63 -8.29 12.88 -11.82
CA HIS A 63 -7.53 13.53 -10.75
C HIS A 63 -8.33 14.68 -10.16
N ARG A 64 -8.57 14.60 -8.85
CA ARG A 64 -9.20 15.66 -8.07
C ARG A 64 -8.21 16.18 -7.05
N THR A 65 -8.06 17.50 -6.99
CA THR A 65 -7.37 18.11 -5.87
C THR A 65 -8.36 18.39 -4.75
N SER A 66 -8.02 17.95 -3.55
CA SER A 66 -8.74 18.28 -2.34
C SER A 66 -8.62 19.79 -2.13
N ALA A 67 -9.75 20.51 -2.18
CA ALA A 67 -9.88 21.73 -1.39
C ALA A 67 -9.68 21.37 0.11
N PRO A 68 -9.37 22.32 1.00
CA PRO A 68 -9.19 22.07 2.43
C PRO A 68 -10.33 21.27 3.12
N TRP A 69 -11.48 21.13 2.47
CA TRP A 69 -12.74 20.62 3.01
C TRP A 69 -13.19 19.25 2.46
N HIS A 70 -12.27 18.37 2.02
CA HIS A 70 -12.57 16.94 1.76
C HIS A 70 -12.09 16.03 2.92
N PRO A 71 -12.80 16.02 4.07
CA PRO A 71 -12.31 15.39 5.32
C PRO A 71 -12.17 13.87 5.24
N ALA A 72 -12.94 13.18 4.39
CA ALA A 72 -12.90 11.72 4.32
C ALA A 72 -11.62 11.18 3.66
N SER A 73 -11.23 11.73 2.50
CA SER A 73 -10.04 11.29 1.76
C SER A 73 -8.76 11.81 2.39
N ASN A 74 -8.73 13.10 2.77
CA ASN A 74 -7.60 13.66 3.52
C ASN A 74 -7.42 12.94 4.86
N GLY A 75 -8.52 12.68 5.59
CA GLY A 75 -8.46 11.94 6.86
C GLY A 75 -8.02 10.48 6.72
N CYS A 76 -8.17 9.85 5.55
CA CYS A 76 -7.57 8.53 5.30
C CYS A 76 -6.05 8.64 5.10
N ALA A 77 -5.60 9.61 4.31
CA ALA A 77 -4.17 9.87 4.10
C ALA A 77 -3.46 10.28 5.39
N GLU A 78 -4.06 11.18 6.18
CA GLU A 78 -3.53 11.64 7.47
C GLU A 78 -3.39 10.49 8.46
N ARG A 79 -4.42 9.65 8.62
CA ARG A 79 -4.36 8.46 9.49
C ARG A 79 -3.31 7.46 9.03
N ALA A 80 -3.15 7.28 7.72
CA ALA A 80 -2.10 6.43 7.17
C ALA A 80 -0.70 6.96 7.52
N VAL A 81 -0.49 8.27 7.38
CA VAL A 81 0.77 8.95 7.76
C VAL A 81 1.03 8.83 9.26
N GLN A 82 0.01 9.02 10.10
CA GLN A 82 0.14 8.85 11.55
C GLN A 82 0.53 7.40 11.90
N SER A 83 -0.19 6.43 11.36
CA SER A 83 0.10 4.99 11.57
C SER A 83 1.52 4.64 11.15
N PHE A 84 1.98 5.19 10.03
CA PHE A 84 3.36 5.03 9.57
C PHE A 84 4.38 5.61 10.55
N LYS A 85 4.20 6.87 10.98
CA LYS A 85 5.12 7.52 11.91
C LYS A 85 5.20 6.76 13.24
N GLU A 86 4.07 6.33 13.79
CA GLU A 86 4.02 5.55 15.02
C GLU A 86 4.64 4.15 14.86
N GLY A 87 4.37 3.48 13.74
CA GLY A 87 4.97 2.19 13.43
C GLY A 87 6.49 2.27 13.28
N MET A 88 6.98 3.28 12.56
CA MET A 88 8.42 3.50 12.35
C MET A 88 9.15 3.79 13.66
N LYS A 89 8.55 4.53 14.60
CA LYS A 89 9.12 4.77 15.94
C LYS A 89 9.38 3.47 16.72
N LYS A 90 8.60 2.42 16.48
CA LYS A 90 8.75 1.12 17.16
C LYS A 90 9.87 0.25 16.58
N ILE A 91 10.32 0.53 15.34
CA ILE A 91 11.34 -0.28 14.66
C ILE A 91 12.72 0.37 14.84
N LYS A 92 13.53 -0.19 15.75
CA LYS A 92 14.81 0.40 16.15
C LYS A 92 15.97 0.10 15.18
N GLU A 93 16.03 -1.12 14.64
CA GLU A 93 17.20 -1.63 13.91
C GLU A 93 16.97 -1.72 12.39
N GLY A 94 18.07 -1.67 11.64
CA GLY A 94 18.09 -1.80 10.18
C GLY A 94 18.19 -0.48 9.41
N THR A 95 18.46 -0.58 8.12
CA THR A 95 18.39 0.53 7.17
C THR A 95 16.95 1.08 7.05
N ILE A 96 16.80 2.30 6.53
CA ILE A 96 15.48 2.92 6.34
C ILE A 96 14.57 2.01 5.48
N GLN A 97 15.14 1.39 4.44
CA GLN A 97 14.39 0.50 3.55
C GLN A 97 13.94 -0.78 4.26
N GLU A 98 14.80 -1.40 5.07
CA GLU A 98 14.43 -2.59 5.84
C GLU A 98 13.34 -2.30 6.88
N LYS A 99 13.45 -1.15 7.57
CA LYS A 99 12.44 -0.69 8.51
C LYS A 99 11.09 -0.47 7.82
N LEU A 100 11.12 0.19 6.66
CA LEU A 100 9.94 0.43 5.85
C LEU A 100 9.30 -0.90 5.38
N ASN A 101 10.09 -1.82 4.85
CA ASN A 101 9.61 -3.13 4.40
C ASN A 101 8.96 -3.92 5.54
N ARG A 102 9.56 -3.89 6.74
CA ARG A 102 9.03 -4.54 7.93
C ARG A 102 7.73 -3.90 8.40
N PHE A 103 7.66 -2.56 8.40
CA PHE A 103 6.44 -1.83 8.71
C PHE A 103 5.32 -2.18 7.74
N LEU A 104 5.56 -2.07 6.43
CA LEU A 104 4.57 -2.33 5.39
C LEU A 104 4.06 -3.77 5.46
N PHE A 105 4.97 -4.75 5.63
CA PHE A 105 4.58 -6.15 5.79
C PHE A 105 3.62 -6.34 6.96
N ASN A 106 4.00 -5.86 8.16
CA ASN A 106 3.18 -6.01 9.36
C ASN A 106 1.83 -5.29 9.24
N TYR A 107 1.83 -4.06 8.71
CA TYR A 107 0.60 -3.29 8.52
C TYR A 107 -0.37 -4.00 7.56
N ARG A 108 0.13 -4.48 6.42
CA ARG A 108 -0.69 -5.12 5.36
C ARG A 108 -1.31 -6.44 5.78
N ILE A 109 -0.76 -7.14 6.79
CA ILE A 109 -1.30 -8.40 7.32
C ILE A 109 -2.10 -8.24 8.62
N THR A 110 -2.10 -7.05 9.22
CA THR A 110 -2.83 -6.81 10.47
C THR A 110 -4.24 -6.33 10.16
N PRO A 111 -5.29 -6.98 10.72
CA PRO A 111 -6.67 -6.52 10.57
C PRO A 111 -6.84 -5.06 11.02
N GLN A 112 -7.49 -4.25 10.18
CA GLN A 112 -7.80 -2.86 10.52
C GLN A 112 -9.11 -2.81 11.30
N THR A 113 -9.19 -1.97 12.33
CA THR A 113 -10.40 -1.78 13.13
C THR A 113 -11.60 -1.29 12.30
N THR A 114 -11.33 -0.55 11.21
CA THR A 114 -12.37 0.00 10.33
C THR A 114 -12.99 -1.02 9.38
N THR A 115 -12.24 -2.03 8.94
CA THR A 115 -12.70 -3.02 7.95
C THR A 115 -12.87 -4.42 8.54
N GLY A 116 -12.34 -4.68 9.74
CA GLY A 116 -12.32 -6.00 10.37
C GLY A 116 -11.38 -7.01 9.71
N LEU A 117 -10.78 -6.66 8.56
CA LEU A 117 -9.93 -7.52 7.74
C LEU A 117 -8.58 -6.87 7.48
N ALA A 118 -7.57 -7.69 7.17
CA ALA A 118 -6.26 -7.15 6.80
C ALA A 118 -6.32 -6.50 5.40
N PRO A 119 -5.55 -5.43 5.13
CA PRO A 119 -5.52 -4.80 3.81
C PRO A 119 -5.16 -5.78 2.69
N SER A 120 -4.22 -6.70 2.96
CA SER A 120 -3.86 -7.76 2.01
C SER A 120 -4.98 -8.77 1.74
N GLU A 121 -5.83 -9.05 2.73
CA GLU A 121 -6.96 -9.97 2.56
C GLU A 121 -8.04 -9.37 1.67
N LEU A 122 -8.33 -8.08 1.84
CA LEU A 122 -9.27 -7.35 0.99
C LEU A 122 -8.77 -7.24 -0.45
N LEU A 123 -7.50 -6.89 -0.62
CA LEU A 123 -6.92 -6.65 -1.94
C LEU A 123 -6.63 -7.95 -2.70
N MET A 124 -6.04 -8.95 -2.04
CA MET A 124 -5.58 -10.19 -2.69
C MET A 124 -6.58 -11.35 -2.54
N LYS A 125 -7.68 -11.16 -1.80
CA LYS A 125 -8.68 -12.19 -1.49
C LYS A 125 -8.07 -13.47 -0.90
N ARG A 126 -6.95 -13.33 -0.18
CA ARG A 126 -6.24 -14.44 0.48
C ARG A 126 -5.52 -13.96 1.73
N LYS A 127 -5.41 -14.85 2.71
CA LYS A 127 -4.62 -14.60 3.93
C LYS A 127 -3.14 -14.82 3.68
N LEU A 128 -2.35 -13.76 3.83
CA LEU A 128 -0.89 -13.85 3.76
C LEU A 128 -0.33 -14.66 4.94
N LYS A 129 0.73 -15.41 4.68
CA LYS A 129 1.43 -16.17 5.72
C LYS A 129 2.40 -15.27 6.46
N SER A 130 2.41 -15.35 7.79
CA SER A 130 3.36 -14.64 8.64
C SER A 130 4.17 -15.59 9.52
N ARG A 131 5.20 -15.09 10.19
CA ARG A 131 5.96 -15.88 11.17
C ARG A 131 5.11 -16.29 12.39
N LEU A 132 4.08 -15.50 12.72
CA LEU A 132 3.16 -15.81 13.83
C LEU A 132 2.32 -17.06 13.55
N ASP A 133 2.04 -17.35 12.27
CA ASP A 133 1.33 -18.57 11.88
C ASP A 133 2.12 -19.85 12.16
N LEU A 134 3.44 -19.75 12.38
CA LEU A 134 4.27 -20.89 12.75
C LEU A 134 4.15 -21.21 14.24
N VAL A 135 3.91 -20.19 15.07
CA VAL A 135 3.78 -20.32 16.54
C VAL A 135 2.38 -20.80 16.90
N PHE A 136 1.36 -20.34 16.17
CA PHE A 136 -0.03 -20.74 16.35
C PHE A 136 -0.57 -21.38 15.06
N PRO A 137 -0.22 -22.65 14.78
CA PRO A 137 -0.76 -23.35 13.62
C PRO A 137 -2.27 -23.50 13.78
N ASN A 138 -3.04 -22.74 13.00
CA ASN A 138 -4.50 -22.88 12.93
C ASN A 138 -4.85 -24.31 12.50
N ILE A 139 -5.52 -25.07 13.37
CA ILE A 139 -5.90 -26.47 13.15
C ILE A 139 -6.85 -26.58 11.93
N SER A 140 -7.71 -25.59 11.68
CA SER A 140 -8.57 -25.48 10.49
C SER A 140 -7.82 -25.22 9.17
N ARG A 141 -6.54 -24.84 9.23
CA ARG A 141 -5.70 -24.62 8.03
C ARG A 141 -5.19 -25.93 7.43
N SER A 142 -5.30 -27.04 8.16
CA SER A 142 -4.90 -28.37 7.69
C SER A 142 -5.82 -28.90 6.57
N GLU A 143 -7.11 -28.55 6.59
CA GLU A 143 -8.09 -28.96 5.59
C GLU A 143 -7.99 -28.12 4.30
N PHE A 144 -7.83 -26.80 4.41
CA PHE A 144 -7.61 -25.89 3.26
C PHE A 144 -6.31 -26.15 2.48
N ARG A 145 -5.35 -26.89 3.06
CA ARG A 145 -4.10 -27.29 2.37
C ARG A 145 -4.32 -28.39 1.33
N ARG A 146 -5.39 -29.19 1.43
CA ARG A 146 -5.62 -30.31 0.51
C ARG A 146 -6.02 -29.87 -0.90
N ASP A 147 -6.75 -28.75 -1.03
CA ASP A 147 -7.30 -28.30 -2.33
C ASP A 147 -6.45 -27.28 -3.10
N ASN A 148 -5.26 -26.89 -2.64
CA ASN A 148 -4.51 -25.80 -3.27
C ASN A 148 -2.98 -25.97 -3.16
N LYS A 149 -2.43 -27.04 -3.77
CA LYS A 149 -0.99 -27.37 -3.72
C LYS A 149 -0.05 -26.25 -4.18
N ASN A 150 -0.49 -25.31 -5.02
CA ASN A 150 0.35 -24.23 -5.54
C ASN A 150 0.21 -22.88 -4.81
N ARG A 151 -0.65 -22.75 -3.78
CA ARG A 151 -0.82 -21.47 -3.08
C ARG A 151 0.37 -21.17 -2.18
N ASN A 152 0.93 -19.96 -2.31
CA ASN A 152 2.10 -19.46 -1.57
C ASN A 152 3.45 -20.14 -1.93
N ILE A 153 3.57 -20.71 -3.13
CA ILE A 153 4.87 -21.11 -3.68
C ILE A 153 5.44 -19.94 -4.47
N ILE A 154 6.68 -19.55 -4.17
CA ILE A 154 7.43 -18.54 -4.93
C ILE A 154 8.62 -19.28 -5.56
N THR A 155 8.77 -19.16 -6.88
CA THR A 155 9.94 -19.69 -7.60
C THR A 155 10.89 -18.55 -7.86
N ILE A 156 12.17 -18.73 -7.49
CA ILE A 156 13.23 -17.74 -7.71
C ILE A 156 14.19 -18.32 -8.73
N ARG A 157 14.45 -17.57 -9.81
CA ARG A 157 15.46 -17.90 -10.82
C ARG A 157 16.39 -16.70 -10.92
N ASN A 158 17.69 -16.94 -10.83
CA ASN A 158 18.68 -15.92 -11.11
C ASN A 158 18.66 -15.64 -12.62
N LEU A 159 18.54 -14.37 -12.99
CA LEU A 159 18.68 -13.89 -14.36
C LEU A 159 20.15 -13.71 -14.71
#